data_AF-A0A8T4TDW5-F1
#
_entry.id   AF-A0A8T4TDW5-F1
#
_cell.length_a   1.000
_cell.length_b   1.000
_cell.length_c   1.000
_cell.angle_alpha   90.00
_cell.angle_beta   90.00
_cell.angle_gamma   90.00
#
_symmetry.space_group_name_H-M   'P 1'
#
loop_
_entity.id
_entity.type
_entity.pdbx_description
1 polymer ?
#
loop_
_entity_poly.entity_id
_entity_poly.type
_entity_poly.pdbx_seq_one_letter_code
_entity_poly.pdbx_strand_id
1 'polypeptide(L)'
;MDETEQFNIRLSMSLIKDLDFISRATQISKSEWVRYNVTELVKTAKDKLLSELEKSFIVGRKSAEEFRSVTNHAPSEELIARRNAYHKKMLDLVKDEANREFAKKALLKS
;
A
#
# COMPACT_ATOMS: atom_id res chain seq x y z
N MET A 1 22.00 5.02 -15.63
CA MET A 1 21.26 5.27 -16.88
C MET A 1 19.80 5.15 -16.51
N ASP A 2 19.02 6.21 -16.70
CA ASP A 2 17.57 6.13 -16.47
C ASP A 2 16.97 5.35 -17.63
N GLU A 3 16.68 4.07 -17.39
CA GLU A 3 15.99 3.22 -18.34
C GLU A 3 14.56 3.76 -18.51
N THR A 4 14.15 3.98 -19.75
CA THR A 4 12.79 4.46 -20.08
C THR A 4 12.05 3.39 -20.86
N GLU A 5 10.79 3.17 -20.51
CA GLU A 5 9.90 2.23 -21.20
C GLU A 5 8.78 3.00 -21.91
N GLN A 6 8.46 2.61 -23.14
CA GLN A 6 7.37 3.21 -23.89
C GLN A 6 6.04 2.51 -23.58
N PHE A 7 5.10 3.25 -23.00
CA PHE A 7 3.75 2.76 -22.71
C PHE A 7 2.74 3.23 -23.76
N ASN A 8 2.28 2.32 -24.62
CA ASN A 8 1.31 2.61 -25.68
C ASN A 8 -0.12 2.26 -25.24
N ILE A 9 -1.05 3.22 -25.32
CA ILE A 9 -2.44 3.05 -24.91
C ILE A 9 -3.39 3.41 -26.06
N ARG A 10 -4.43 2.59 -26.27
CA ARG A 10 -5.57 2.93 -27.13
C ARG A 10 -6.71 3.46 -26.28
N LEU A 11 -7.25 4.62 -26.66
CA LEU A 11 -8.33 5.29 -25.94
C LEU A 11 -9.57 5.41 -26.83
N SER A 12 -10.74 5.50 -26.21
CA SER A 12 -11.98 5.79 -26.94
C SER A 12 -11.96 7.21 -27.50
N MET A 13 -12.72 7.44 -28.58
CA MET A 13 -12.80 8.76 -29.21
C MET A 13 -13.35 9.83 -28.26
N SER A 14 -14.25 9.46 -27.34
CA SER A 14 -14.77 10.39 -26.33
C SER A 14 -13.65 10.90 -25.42
N LEU A 15 -12.82 9.99 -24.90
CA LEU A 15 -11.74 10.35 -23.99
C LEU A 15 -10.67 11.19 -24.70
N ILE A 16 -10.43 10.96 -25.99
CA ILE A 16 -9.55 11.80 -26.80
C ILE A 16 -10.08 13.25 -26.87
N LYS A 17 -11.39 13.43 -27.07
CA LYS A 17 -12.02 14.77 -27.08
C LYS A 17 -11.93 15.46 -25.73
N ASP A 18 -12.09 14.71 -24.65
CA ASP A 18 -11.94 15.25 -23.29
C ASP A 18 -10.49 15.69 -23.05
N LEU A 19 -9.50 14.90 -23.47
CA LEU A 19 -8.08 15.27 -23.42
C LEU A 19 -7.76 16.48 -24.32
N ASP A 20 -8.38 16.61 -25.49
CA ASP A 20 -8.28 17.80 -26.35
C ASP A 20 -8.80 19.06 -25.66
N PHE A 21 -9.92 18.96 -24.95
CA PHE A 21 -10.44 20.06 -24.15
C PHE A 21 -9.48 20.44 -23.03
N ILE A 22 -9.04 19.46 -22.22
CA ILE A 22 -8.11 19.67 -21.11
C ILE A 22 -6.81 20.30 -21.60
N SER A 23 -6.24 19.79 -22.68
CA SER A 23 -4.99 20.30 -23.26
C SER A 23 -5.11 21.75 -23.68
N ARG A 24 -6.21 22.13 -24.35
CA ARG A 24 -6.47 23.54 -24.72
C ARG A 24 -6.74 24.43 -23.51
N ALA A 25 -7.47 23.93 -22.51
CA ALA A 25 -7.80 24.71 -21.33
C ALA A 25 -6.57 24.97 -20.43
N THR A 26 -5.70 23.97 -20.30
CA THR A 26 -4.52 24.02 -19.42
C THR A 26 -3.24 24.48 -20.13
N GLN A 27 -3.24 24.53 -21.48
CA GLN A 27 -2.05 24.76 -22.31
C GLN A 27 -0.93 23.72 -22.10
N ILE A 28 -1.28 22.53 -21.59
CA ILE A 28 -0.36 21.39 -21.40
C ILE A 28 -0.62 20.37 -22.51
N SER A 29 0.44 19.73 -23.01
CA SER A 29 0.28 18.68 -24.02
C SER A 29 -0.46 17.47 -23.46
N LYS A 30 -1.27 16.79 -24.30
CA LYS A 30 -2.03 15.59 -23.88
C LYS A 30 -1.12 14.54 -23.24
N SER A 31 0.04 14.29 -23.85
CA SER A 31 1.03 13.30 -23.38
C SER A 31 1.58 13.66 -22.02
N GLU A 32 1.91 14.93 -21.79
CA GLU A 32 2.44 15.39 -20.51
C GLU A 32 1.39 15.33 -19.41
N TRP A 33 0.16 15.76 -19.72
CA TRP A 33 -0.95 15.69 -18.77
C TRP A 33 -1.24 14.24 -18.37
N VAL A 34 -1.31 13.32 -19.34
CA VAL A 34 -1.52 11.89 -19.06
C VAL A 34 -0.35 11.31 -18.26
N ARG A 35 0.90 11.60 -18.65
CA ARG A 35 2.09 11.12 -17.93
C ARG A 35 2.10 11.57 -16.47
N TYR A 36 1.80 12.84 -16.20
CA TYR A 36 1.74 13.37 -14.85
C TYR A 36 0.67 12.66 -14.01
N ASN A 37 -0.56 12.55 -14.54
CA ASN A 37 -1.66 11.91 -13.81
C ASN A 37 -1.42 10.41 -13.60
N VAL A 38 -0.87 9.70 -14.59
CA VAL A 38 -0.49 8.29 -14.42
C VAL A 38 0.60 8.14 -13.36
N THR A 39 1.60 9.03 -13.34
CA THR A 39 2.66 9.02 -12.31
C THR A 39 2.06 9.16 -10.90
N GLU A 40 1.17 10.13 -10.71
CA GLU A 40 0.52 10.36 -9.42
C GLU A 40 -0.36 9.17 -8.99
N LEU A 41 -1.10 8.57 -9.92
CA LEU A 41 -1.89 7.37 -9.66
C LEU A 41 -1.01 6.18 -9.25
N VAL A 42 0.09 5.94 -9.96
CA VAL A 42 1.04 4.86 -9.65
C VAL A 42 1.66 5.07 -8.28
N LYS A 43 2.09 6.30 -7.97
CA LYS A 43 2.66 6.64 -6.66
C LYS A 43 1.65 6.40 -5.53
N THR A 44 0.43 6.89 -5.70
CA THR A 44 -0.66 6.70 -4.72
C THR A 44 -0.98 5.22 -4.52
N ALA A 45 -1.07 4.44 -5.60
CA ALA A 45 -1.32 3.01 -5.54
C ALA A 45 -0.18 2.27 -4.82
N LYS A 46 1.07 2.60 -5.14
CA LYS A 46 2.25 2.05 -4.47
C LYS A 46 2.23 2.33 -2.97
N ASP A 47 2.01 3.59 -2.57
CA ASP A 47 2.03 3.99 -1.16
C ASP A 47 0.94 3.29 -0.36
N LYS A 48 -0.25 3.12 -0.95
CA LYS A 48 -1.34 2.34 -0.34
C LYS A 48 -0.95 0.87 -0.15
N LEU A 49 -0.43 0.23 -1.19
CA LEU A 49 -0.01 -1.17 -1.13
C LEU A 49 1.12 -1.38 -0.13
N LEU A 50 2.08 -0.45 -0.07
CA LEU A 50 3.17 -0.50 0.89
C LEU A 50 2.65 -0.37 2.32
N SER A 51 1.73 0.56 2.59
CA SER A 51 1.12 0.71 3.92
C SER A 51 0.37 -0.56 4.37
N GLU A 52 -0.35 -1.22 3.46
CA GLU A 52 -1.04 -2.48 3.76
C GLU A 52 -0.07 -3.63 4.01
N LEU A 53 1.03 -3.68 3.25
CA LEU A 53 2.11 -4.66 3.43
C LEU A 53 2.82 -4.48 4.78
N GLU A 54 3.17 -3.24 5.13
CA GLU A 54 3.79 -2.88 6.40
C GLU A 54 2.89 -3.25 7.59
N LYS A 55 1.59 -2.92 7.52
CA LYS A 55 0.61 -3.34 8.54
C LYS A 55 0.59 -4.85 8.70
N SER A 56 0.54 -5.58 7.58
CA SER A 56 0.53 -7.05 7.57
C SER A 56 1.80 -7.64 8.19
N PHE A 57 2.95 -7.02 7.95
CA PHE A 57 4.22 -7.40 8.57
C PHE A 57 4.22 -7.13 10.08
N ILE A 58 3.76 -5.94 10.51
CA ILE A 58 3.71 -5.54 11.93
C ILE A 58 2.83 -6.49 12.75
N VAL A 59 1.67 -6.89 12.22
CA VAL A 59 0.75 -7.83 12.91
C VAL A 59 1.19 -9.29 12.80
N GLY A 60 2.33 -9.56 12.15
CA GLY A 60 2.89 -10.91 12.04
C GLY A 60 2.22 -11.81 11.01
N ARG A 61 1.36 -11.27 10.13
CA ARG A 61 0.75 -12.04 9.01
C ARG A 61 1.71 -12.28 7.85
N LYS A 62 2.80 -11.50 7.78
CA LYS A 62 3.88 -11.68 6.80
C LYS A 62 5.24 -11.79 7.48
N SER A 63 6.07 -12.66 6.94
CA SER A 63 7.48 -12.80 7.26
C SER A 63 8.32 -11.67 6.65
N ALA A 64 9.57 -11.55 7.11
CA ALA A 64 10.52 -10.61 6.51
C ALA A 64 10.92 -11.00 5.08
N GLU A 65 10.94 -12.31 4.79
CA GLU A 65 11.23 -12.85 3.45
C GLU A 65 10.13 -12.49 2.46
N GLU A 66 8.86 -12.67 2.84
CA GLU A 66 7.71 -12.25 2.00
C GLU A 66 7.62 -10.74 1.82
N PHE A 67 8.04 -9.95 2.82
CA PHE A 67 8.13 -8.50 2.68
C PHE A 67 9.20 -8.14 1.64
N ARG A 68 10.36 -8.81 1.70
CA ARG A 68 11.49 -8.58 0.80
C ARG A 68 11.18 -9.02 -0.63
N SER A 69 10.47 -10.13 -0.83
CA SER A 69 10.11 -10.60 -2.17
C SER A 69 9.19 -9.63 -2.93
N VAL A 70 8.41 -8.82 -2.19
CA VAL A 70 7.50 -7.82 -2.79
C VAL A 70 8.18 -6.47 -2.99
N THR A 71 8.97 -6.04 -2.01
CA THR A 71 9.56 -4.69 -2.01
C THR A 71 10.98 -4.63 -2.56
N ASN A 72 11.63 -5.78 -2.77
CA ASN A 72 13.07 -5.92 -2.99
C ASN A 72 13.95 -5.33 -1.88
N HIS A 73 13.38 -4.97 -0.73
CA HIS A 73 14.08 -4.40 0.41
C HIS A 73 13.77 -5.17 1.69
N ALA A 74 14.71 -5.20 2.62
CA ALA A 74 14.42 -5.72 3.96
C ALA A 74 13.48 -4.75 4.70
N PRO A 75 12.62 -5.24 5.61
CA PRO A 75 11.88 -4.36 6.52
C PRO A 75 12.87 -3.46 7.28
N SER A 76 12.53 -2.18 7.42
CA SER A 76 13.36 -1.23 8.17
C SER A 76 13.42 -1.59 9.66
N GLU A 77 14.45 -1.11 10.35
CA GLU A 77 14.58 -1.27 11.80
C GLU A 77 13.35 -0.73 12.55
N GLU A 78 12.77 0.37 12.06
CA GLU A 78 11.54 0.92 12.62
C GLU A 78 10.35 -0.04 12.49
N LEU A 79 10.17 -0.68 11.33
CA LEU A 79 9.11 -1.67 11.14
C LEU A 79 9.30 -2.90 12.03
N ILE A 80 10.54 -3.35 12.20
CA ILE A 80 10.90 -4.45 13.10
C ILE A 80 10.57 -4.06 14.55
N ALA A 81 10.94 -2.86 14.98
CA ALA A 81 10.63 -2.35 16.31
C ALA A 81 9.11 -2.28 16.56
N ARG A 82 8.34 -1.77 15.57
CA ARG A 82 6.87 -1.72 15.63
C ARG A 82 6.25 -3.12 15.73
N ARG A 83 6.75 -4.10 14.96
CA ARG A 83 6.33 -5.51 15.06
C ARG A 83 6.56 -6.08 16.45
N ASN A 84 7.75 -5.87 17.01
CA ASN A 84 8.10 -6.36 18.35
C ASN A 84 7.21 -5.72 19.44
N ALA A 85 6.97 -4.40 19.33
CA ALA A 85 6.07 -3.69 20.23
C ALA A 85 4.62 -4.21 20.13
N TYR A 86 4.13 -4.47 18.93
CA TYR A 86 2.81 -5.06 18.70
C TYR A 86 2.72 -6.45 19.34
N HIS A 87 3.71 -7.31 19.11
CA HIS A 87 3.76 -8.64 19.70
C HIS A 87 3.77 -8.60 21.25
N LYS A 88 4.58 -7.72 21.85
CA LYS A 88 4.61 -7.50 23.30
C LYS A 88 3.23 -7.08 23.83
N LYS A 89 2.59 -6.09 23.18
CA LYS A 89 1.25 -5.63 23.56
C LYS A 89 0.20 -6.75 23.49
N MET A 90 0.26 -7.60 22.46
CA MET A 90 -0.65 -8.73 22.33
C MET A 90 -0.42 -9.78 23.43
N LEU A 91 0.84 -10.06 23.79
CA LEU A 91 1.16 -10.95 24.92
C LEU A 91 0.66 -10.39 26.25
N ASP A 92 0.82 -9.09 26.49
CA ASP A 92 0.35 -8.43 27.71
C ASP A 92 -1.19 -8.49 27.81
N LEU A 93 -1.89 -8.24 26.70
CA LEU A 93 -3.36 -8.38 26.63
C LEU A 93 -3.83 -9.81 26.94
N VAL A 94 -3.12 -10.83 26.45
CA VAL A 94 -3.45 -12.24 26.70
C VAL A 94 -3.09 -12.68 28.13
N LYS A 95 -2.15 -12.00 28.80
CA LYS A 95 -1.78 -12.30 30.19
C LYS A 95 -2.76 -11.70 31.20
N ASP A 96 -3.45 -10.63 30.83
CA ASP A 96 -4.49 -10.03 31.67
C ASP A 96 -5.69 -10.98 31.83
N GLU A 97 -5.99 -11.31 33.09
CA GLU A 97 -6.98 -12.29 33.50
C GLU A 97 -8.41 -11.88 33.08
N ALA A 98 -8.69 -10.57 33.08
CA ALA A 98 -9.97 -10.01 32.63
C ALA A 98 -10.18 -10.20 31.11
N ASN A 99 -9.12 -10.08 30.31
CA ASN A 99 -9.18 -10.28 28.87
C ASN A 99 -9.28 -11.76 28.49
N ARG A 100 -8.66 -12.66 29.27
CA ARG A 100 -8.83 -14.12 29.11
C ARG A 100 -10.27 -14.55 29.35
N GLU A 101 -10.88 -14.06 30.42
CA GLU A 101 -12.29 -14.27 30.76
C GLU A 101 -13.23 -13.80 29.65
N PHE A 102 -12.99 -12.58 29.12
CA PHE A 102 -13.76 -12.01 28.02
C PHE A 102 -13.63 -12.84 26.72
N ALA A 103 -12.40 -13.21 26.34
CA ALA A 103 -12.15 -14.03 25.15
C ALA A 103 -12.77 -15.43 25.26
N LYS A 104 -12.69 -16.08 26.43
CA LYS A 104 -13.39 -17.36 26.68
C LYS A 104 -14.91 -17.23 26.53
N LYS A 105 -15.52 -16.17 27.10
CA LYS A 105 -16.96 -15.93 26.98
C LYS A 105 -17.40 -15.66 25.54
N ALA A 106 -16.57 -15.01 24.73
CA ALA A 106 -16.86 -14.77 23.32
C ALA A 106 -16.81 -16.06 22.48
N LEU A 107 -15.84 -16.94 22.74
CA LEU A 107 -15.69 -18.23 22.04
C LEU A 107 -16.73 -19.29 22.45
N LEU A 108 -17.27 -19.21 23.66
CA LEU A 108 -18.32 -20.11 24.15
C LEU A 108 -19.74 -19.69 23.72
N LYS A 109 -19.90 -18.50 23.13
CA LYS A 109 -21.18 -17.96 22.63
C LYS A 109 -21.33 -18.04 21.10
N SER A 110 -20.34 -18.57 20.38
CA SER A 110 -20.41 -18.91 18.95
C SER A 110 -20.69 -20.39 18.77
#